data_AF-D1JG38-F1
#
_entry.id   AF-D1JG38-F1
#
_cell.length_a   1.000
_cell.length_b   1.000
_cell.length_c   1.000
_cell.angle_alpha   90.00
_cell.angle_beta   90.00
_cell.angle_gamma   90.00
#
_symmetry.space_group_name_H-M   'P 1'
#
loop_
_entity.id
_entity.type
_entity.pdbx_description
1 polymer ?
#
loop_
_entity_poly.entity_id
_entity_poly.type
_entity_poly.pdbx_seq_one_letter_code
_entity_poly.pdbx_strand_id
1 'polypeptide(L)'
;MSDIEEDRNLVAYCGLYCGDCFAHKGKIADLARDLRKELRQSKFDKTAESLSDISFFKVFENYGQCYEVLGALVKFRCNKVCRDGGGPPFCKMRKCSQKKGIEGCWECNEFETCEKLDFLKPGHGDAHLKNLRKIKKKGIAEFLGGTRYWYNKIK
;
A
#
# COMPACT_ATOMS: atom_id res chain seq x y z
N MET A 1 18.18 0.67 -20.80
CA MET A 1 18.31 -0.68 -20.18
C MET A 1 18.41 -0.62 -18.65
N SER A 2 18.75 0.52 -18.05
CA SER A 2 18.75 0.75 -16.60
C SER A 2 17.35 0.72 -15.96
N ASP A 3 16.36 1.32 -16.60
CA ASP A 3 15.08 1.63 -15.92
C ASP A 3 14.20 0.40 -15.70
N ILE A 4 14.29 -0.60 -16.59
CA ILE A 4 13.51 -1.84 -16.51
C ILE A 4 13.99 -2.72 -15.35
N GLU A 5 15.28 -2.70 -15.05
CA GLU A 5 15.87 -3.51 -13.97
C GLU A 5 15.58 -2.90 -12.59
N GLU A 6 15.57 -1.56 -12.49
CA GLU A 6 15.12 -0.84 -11.29
C GLU A 6 13.62 -1.10 -11.01
N ASP A 7 12.77 -1.08 -12.04
CA ASP A 7 11.34 -1.38 -11.89
C ASP A 7 11.05 -2.84 -11.54
N ARG A 8 11.90 -3.78 -11.97
CA ARG A 8 11.77 -5.20 -11.58
C ARG A 8 11.86 -5.38 -10.06
N ASN A 9 12.73 -4.62 -9.40
CA ASN A 9 12.89 -4.67 -7.95
C ASN A 9 11.67 -4.17 -7.17
N LEU A 10 10.79 -3.39 -7.83
CA LEU A 10 9.52 -2.93 -7.29
C LEU A 10 8.40 -3.98 -7.37
N VAL A 11 8.61 -5.09 -8.09
CA VAL A 11 7.65 -6.22 -8.10
C VAL A 11 7.82 -7.05 -6.82
N ALA A 12 6.82 -6.99 -5.94
CA ALA A 12 6.80 -7.73 -4.69
C ALA A 12 6.54 -9.22 -4.92
N TYR A 13 6.98 -10.06 -3.97
CA TYR A 13 6.79 -11.52 -4.02
C TYR A 13 5.34 -11.95 -4.28
N CYS A 14 4.36 -11.21 -3.78
CA CYS A 14 2.94 -11.52 -3.95
C CYS A 14 2.32 -11.00 -5.26
N GLY A 15 3.11 -10.40 -6.16
CA GLY A 15 2.62 -9.83 -7.41
C GLY A 15 2.05 -8.42 -7.29
N LEU A 16 2.07 -7.79 -6.12
CA LEU A 16 1.82 -6.35 -5.99
C LEU A 16 3.05 -5.55 -6.45
N TYR A 17 2.83 -4.28 -6.80
CA TYR A 17 3.89 -3.40 -7.27
C TYR A 17 4.13 -2.25 -6.27
N CYS A 18 5.36 -2.12 -5.75
CA CYS A 18 5.72 -1.06 -4.81
C CYS A 18 5.55 0.32 -5.44
N GLY A 19 5.81 0.48 -6.74
CA GLY A 19 5.59 1.73 -7.45
C GLY A 19 4.11 2.16 -7.54
N ASP A 20 3.15 1.29 -7.18
CA ASP A 20 1.72 1.65 -7.07
C ASP A 20 1.28 1.84 -5.59
N CYS A 21 2.11 1.46 -4.62
CA CYS A 21 1.80 1.51 -3.20
C CYS A 21 1.83 2.95 -2.65
N PHE A 22 0.74 3.40 -2.01
CA PHE A 22 0.66 4.74 -1.41
C PHE A 22 1.74 5.01 -0.35
N ALA A 23 2.16 3.97 0.41
CA ALA A 23 3.16 4.12 1.45
C ALA A 23 4.56 4.29 0.85
N HIS A 24 4.84 3.63 -0.27
CA HIS A 24 6.10 3.79 -0.99
C HIS A 24 6.16 5.14 -1.72
N LYS A 25 5.06 5.54 -2.39
CA LYS A 25 4.95 6.86 -3.05
C LYS A 25 5.08 8.03 -2.07
N GLY A 26 4.71 7.85 -0.81
CA GLY A 26 4.82 8.88 0.23
C GLY A 26 3.86 10.07 0.11
N LYS A 27 3.17 10.25 -1.03
CA LYS A 27 2.30 11.40 -1.29
C LYS A 27 1.23 11.64 -0.21
N ILE A 28 0.59 10.57 0.29
CA ILE A 28 -0.40 10.71 1.39
C ILE A 28 0.25 11.27 2.64
N ALA A 29 1.44 10.77 2.99
CA ALA A 29 2.16 11.23 4.16
C ALA A 29 2.69 12.67 4.03
N ASP A 30 3.02 13.12 2.81
CA ASP A 30 3.40 14.51 2.54
C ASP A 30 2.20 15.44 2.73
N LEU A 31 1.07 15.10 2.11
CA LEU A 31 -0.16 15.88 2.23
C LEU A 31 -0.67 15.91 3.67
N ALA A 32 -0.60 14.79 4.41
CA ALA A 32 -0.97 14.75 5.82
C ALA A 32 -0.08 15.66 6.69
N ARG A 33 1.22 15.73 6.38
CA ARG A 33 2.17 16.62 7.07
C ARG A 33 1.80 18.07 6.84
N ASP A 34 1.57 18.43 5.58
CA ASP A 34 1.32 19.81 5.19
C ASP A 34 -0.02 20.30 5.73
N LEU A 35 -1.08 19.49 5.65
CA LEU A 35 -2.38 19.80 6.25
C LEU A 35 -2.30 19.94 7.77
N ARG A 36 -1.60 19.02 8.47
CA ARG A 36 -1.42 19.15 9.94
C ARG A 36 -0.69 20.42 10.33
N LYS A 37 0.32 20.81 9.54
CA LYS A 37 1.06 22.06 9.77
C LYS A 37 0.11 23.24 9.67
N GLU A 38 -0.70 23.31 8.62
CA GLU A 38 -1.67 24.39 8.39
C GLU A 38 -2.74 24.45 9.49
N LEU A 39 -3.34 23.30 9.84
CA LEU A 39 -4.35 23.21 10.92
C LEU A 39 -3.81 23.71 12.26
N ARG A 40 -2.53 23.43 12.56
CA ARG A 40 -1.88 23.91 13.78
C ARG A 40 -1.59 25.41 13.72
N GLN A 41 -1.11 25.92 12.59
CA GLN A 41 -0.78 27.34 12.41
C GLN A 41 -2.02 28.23 12.50
N SER A 42 -3.14 27.74 11.97
CA SER A 42 -4.45 28.41 12.02
C SER A 42 -5.18 28.27 13.37
N LYS A 43 -4.66 27.47 14.32
CA LYS A 43 -5.36 27.12 15.57
C LYS A 43 -6.78 26.58 15.29
N PHE A 44 -6.89 25.73 14.28
CA PHE A 44 -8.17 25.24 13.77
C PHE A 44 -8.93 24.39 14.80
N ASP A 45 -8.26 23.85 15.81
CA ASP A 45 -8.88 23.19 16.96
C ASP A 45 -9.96 24.06 17.61
N LYS A 46 -9.73 25.38 17.70
CA LYS A 46 -10.71 26.34 18.23
C LYS A 46 -11.90 26.57 17.31
N THR A 47 -11.66 26.62 16.01
CA THR A 47 -12.74 26.66 15.02
C THR A 47 -13.58 25.39 15.07
N ALA A 48 -12.95 24.22 15.17
CA ALA A 48 -13.65 22.95 15.27
C ALA A 48 -14.50 22.84 16.55
N GLU A 49 -13.96 23.29 17.69
CA GLU A 49 -14.68 23.38 18.97
C GLU A 49 -15.96 24.23 18.81
N SER A 50 -15.85 25.46 18.31
CA SER A 50 -17.02 26.33 18.09
C SER A 50 -18.02 25.79 17.07
N LEU A 51 -17.54 25.17 15.99
CA LEU A 51 -18.42 24.55 14.99
C LEU A 51 -19.18 23.34 15.56
N SER A 52 -18.59 22.62 16.50
CA SER A 52 -19.21 21.43 17.10
C SER A 52 -20.46 21.73 17.95
N ASP A 53 -20.67 22.99 18.35
CA ASP A 53 -21.88 23.44 19.04
C ASP A 53 -23.05 23.71 18.09
N ILE A 54 -22.78 23.86 16.79
CA ILE A 54 -23.80 24.08 15.77
C ILE A 54 -24.24 22.71 15.26
N SER A 55 -25.53 22.37 15.41
CA SER A 55 -26.05 21.04 15.03
C SER A 55 -25.72 20.65 13.58
N PHE A 56 -25.70 21.62 12.65
CA PHE A 56 -25.33 21.39 11.25
C PHE A 56 -23.85 21.00 11.06
N PHE A 57 -22.96 21.44 11.95
CA PHE A 57 -21.52 21.19 11.90
C PHE A 57 -21.05 20.24 13.03
N LYS A 58 -21.96 19.45 13.60
CA LYS A 58 -21.66 18.57 14.75
C LYS A 58 -20.49 17.61 14.52
N VAL A 59 -20.26 17.20 13.27
CA VAL A 59 -19.14 16.32 12.86
C VAL A 59 -17.77 16.82 13.34
N PHE A 60 -17.59 18.13 13.52
CA PHE A 60 -16.33 18.72 14.01
C PHE A 60 -15.98 18.33 15.45
N GLU A 61 -16.89 17.74 16.22
CA GLU A 61 -16.57 17.09 17.50
C GLU A 61 -15.52 15.97 17.35
N ASN A 62 -15.43 15.37 16.15
CA ASN A 62 -14.46 14.33 15.82
C ASN A 62 -13.11 14.89 15.36
N TYR A 63 -12.88 16.21 15.43
CA TYR A 63 -11.63 16.84 14.98
C TYR A 63 -10.40 16.22 15.65
N GLY A 64 -10.46 15.93 16.94
CA GLY A 64 -9.36 15.28 17.66
C GLY A 64 -8.96 13.94 17.02
N GLN A 65 -9.94 13.07 16.74
CA GLN A 65 -9.70 11.78 16.08
C GLN A 65 -9.16 11.95 14.65
N CYS A 66 -9.74 12.88 13.89
CA CYS A 66 -9.26 13.21 12.54
C CYS A 66 -7.80 13.66 12.58
N TYR A 67 -7.48 14.58 13.50
CA TYR A 67 -6.12 15.05 13.68
C TYR A 67 -5.21 13.89 14.04
N GLU A 68 -5.52 13.05 15.04
CA GLU A 68 -4.71 11.87 15.38
C GLU A 68 -4.42 10.95 14.18
N VAL A 69 -5.43 10.65 13.36
CA VAL A 69 -5.27 9.84 12.15
C VAL A 69 -4.33 10.52 11.15
N LEU A 70 -4.46 11.83 10.91
CA LEU A 70 -3.49 12.56 10.09
C LEU A 70 -2.07 12.41 10.66
N GLY A 71 -1.93 12.39 11.98
CA GLY A 71 -0.63 12.21 12.66
C GLY A 71 -0.01 10.84 12.38
N ALA A 72 -0.83 9.79 12.37
CA ALA A 72 -0.41 8.47 11.95
C ALA A 72 0.00 8.45 10.46
N LEU A 73 -0.77 9.11 9.59
CA LEU A 73 -0.51 9.18 8.15
C LEU A 73 0.83 9.86 7.82
N VAL A 74 1.27 10.86 8.57
CA VAL A 74 2.60 11.47 8.39
C VAL A 74 3.72 10.43 8.47
N LYS A 75 3.58 9.46 9.38
CA LYS A 75 4.56 8.39 9.61
C LYS A 75 4.35 7.19 8.67
N PHE A 76 3.26 7.16 7.92
CA PHE A 76 2.85 6.01 7.12
C PHE A 76 3.58 5.98 5.77
N ARG A 77 4.90 5.75 5.84
CA ARG A 77 5.80 5.69 4.70
C ARG A 77 6.59 4.40 4.70
N CYS A 78 6.89 3.92 3.48
CA CYS A 78 7.71 2.77 3.24
C CYS A 78 8.95 3.21 2.46
N ASN A 79 10.01 3.57 3.17
CA ASN A 79 11.29 4.05 2.60
C ASN A 79 12.12 2.94 1.96
N LYS A 80 11.64 1.69 2.04
CA LYS A 80 12.25 0.51 1.40
C LYS A 80 11.23 -0.15 0.49
N VAL A 81 11.70 -0.94 -0.47
CA VAL A 81 10.83 -1.74 -1.33
C VAL A 81 10.60 -3.12 -0.71
N CYS A 82 9.59 -3.87 -1.19
CA CYS A 82 9.27 -5.18 -0.63
C CYS A 82 10.44 -6.18 -0.67
N ARG A 83 11.34 -6.06 -1.65
CA ARG A 83 12.55 -6.88 -1.77
C ARG A 83 13.65 -6.47 -0.80
N ASP A 84 13.71 -5.21 -0.41
CA ASP A 84 14.67 -4.66 0.56
C ASP A 84 14.06 -4.53 1.98
N GLY A 85 13.15 -5.43 2.34
CA GLY A 85 12.60 -5.48 3.70
C GLY A 85 11.46 -4.51 4.02
N GLY A 86 10.95 -3.71 3.06
CA GLY A 86 9.77 -2.85 3.24
C GLY A 86 8.46 -3.62 3.52
N GLY A 87 7.36 -2.95 3.84
CA GLY A 87 6.11 -3.64 4.21
C GLY A 87 6.19 -4.35 5.58
N PRO A 88 5.26 -5.28 5.89
CA PRO A 88 5.19 -5.87 7.23
C PRO A 88 6.39 -6.81 7.52
N PRO A 89 7.00 -6.72 8.72
CA PRO A 89 8.18 -7.52 9.07
C PRO A 89 7.90 -9.03 9.13
N PHE A 90 6.63 -9.40 9.33
CA PHE A 90 6.16 -10.78 9.42
C PHE A 90 5.58 -11.33 8.11
N CYS A 91 5.91 -10.73 6.95
CA CYS A 91 5.41 -11.16 5.64
C CYS A 91 5.71 -12.66 5.36
N LYS A 92 4.68 -13.51 5.40
CA LYS A 92 4.80 -14.97 5.17
C LYS A 92 5.23 -15.29 3.73
N MET A 93 4.77 -14.52 2.75
CA MET A 93 5.06 -14.74 1.32
C MET A 93 6.53 -14.47 1.00
N ARG A 94 7.12 -13.40 1.58
CA ARG A 94 8.55 -13.11 1.48
C ARG A 94 9.37 -14.30 2.01
N LYS A 95 9.12 -14.69 3.26
CA LYS A 95 9.86 -15.78 3.91
C LYS A 95 9.72 -17.10 3.14
N CYS A 96 8.52 -17.40 2.64
CA CYS A 96 8.26 -18.58 1.82
C CYS A 96 9.04 -18.55 0.50
N SER A 97 9.03 -17.42 -0.22
CA SER A 97 9.71 -17.28 -1.51
C SER A 97 11.24 -17.39 -1.35
N GLN A 98 11.78 -16.72 -0.33
CA GLN A 98 13.20 -16.82 0.02
C GLN A 98 13.61 -18.26 0.38
N LYS A 99 12.81 -18.97 1.18
CA LYS A 99 13.07 -20.38 1.53
C LYS A 99 13.02 -21.31 0.31
N LYS A 100 12.10 -21.06 -0.62
CA LYS A 100 11.95 -21.85 -1.85
C LYS A 100 12.96 -21.46 -2.94
N GLY A 101 13.75 -20.39 -2.76
CA GLY A 101 14.68 -19.89 -3.77
C GLY A 101 13.99 -19.34 -5.03
N ILE A 102 12.74 -18.90 -4.92
CA ILE A 102 11.94 -18.37 -6.04
C ILE A 102 11.86 -16.85 -6.01
N GLU A 103 11.79 -16.22 -7.19
CA GLU A 103 11.75 -14.76 -7.32
C GLU A 103 10.45 -14.17 -6.78
N GLY A 104 9.36 -14.92 -6.88
CA GLY A 104 8.05 -14.55 -6.37
C GLY A 104 7.03 -15.67 -6.52
N CYS A 105 5.83 -15.46 -5.99
CA CYS A 105 4.79 -16.49 -5.95
C CYS A 105 4.37 -16.97 -7.34
N TRP A 106 4.61 -16.21 -8.42
CA TRP A 106 4.28 -16.60 -9.79
C TRP A 106 5.06 -17.83 -10.27
N GLU A 107 6.22 -18.14 -9.66
CA GLU A 107 7.01 -19.33 -9.96
C GLU A 107 6.53 -20.57 -9.18
N CYS A 108 5.67 -20.39 -8.17
CA CYS A 108 5.18 -21.50 -7.35
C CYS A 108 3.94 -22.12 -7.98
N ASN A 109 3.94 -23.43 -8.27
CA ASN A 109 2.77 -24.09 -8.88
C ASN A 109 1.48 -24.06 -8.03
N GLU A 110 1.60 -23.77 -6.74
CA GLU A 110 0.50 -23.78 -5.76
C GLU A 110 -0.08 -22.37 -5.51
N PHE A 111 0.41 -21.31 -6.18
CA PHE A 111 0.07 -19.93 -5.78
C PHE A 111 -1.44 -19.62 -5.89
N GLU A 112 -2.16 -20.28 -6.80
CA GLU A 112 -3.60 -20.05 -7.04
C GLU A 112 -4.46 -20.38 -5.81
N THR A 113 -4.04 -21.35 -5.01
CA THR A 113 -4.77 -21.86 -3.83
C THR A 113 -4.00 -21.62 -2.53
N CYS A 114 -2.91 -20.83 -2.57
CA CYS A 114 -2.05 -20.64 -1.41
C CYS A 114 -2.67 -19.70 -0.38
N GLU A 115 -3.11 -20.24 0.74
CA GLU A 115 -3.70 -19.49 1.87
C GLU A 115 -2.78 -18.40 2.45
N LYS A 116 -1.46 -18.49 2.23
CA LYS A 116 -0.54 -17.42 2.67
C LYS A 116 -0.84 -16.08 1.98
N LEU A 117 -1.41 -16.11 0.78
CA LEU A 117 -1.81 -14.93 0.02
C LEU A 117 -3.13 -14.32 0.52
N ASP A 118 -3.93 -15.05 1.30
CA ASP A 118 -5.22 -14.58 1.81
C ASP A 118 -5.10 -13.34 2.71
N PHE A 119 -3.93 -13.13 3.32
CA PHE A 119 -3.59 -11.91 4.04
C PHE A 119 -3.82 -10.62 3.21
N LEU A 120 -3.75 -10.71 1.88
CA LEU A 120 -3.93 -9.57 0.98
C LEU A 120 -5.39 -9.30 0.63
N LYS A 121 -6.31 -10.26 0.84
CA LYS A 121 -7.72 -10.13 0.46
C LYS A 121 -8.41 -8.89 1.04
N PRO A 122 -8.24 -8.51 2.33
CA PRO A 122 -8.91 -7.35 2.89
C PRO A 122 -8.53 -6.02 2.21
N GLY A 123 -7.25 -5.84 1.87
CA GLY A 123 -6.73 -4.59 1.31
C GLY A 123 -6.62 -4.56 -0.21
N HIS A 124 -6.63 -5.71 -0.88
CA HIS A 124 -6.34 -5.84 -2.32
C HIS A 124 -7.35 -6.70 -3.08
N GLY A 125 -8.28 -7.38 -2.39
CA GLY A 125 -9.13 -8.40 -3.00
C GLY A 125 -8.29 -9.47 -3.73
N ASP A 126 -8.64 -9.81 -4.97
CA ASP A 126 -7.90 -10.78 -5.81
C ASP A 126 -6.87 -10.14 -6.75
N ALA A 127 -6.58 -8.83 -6.60
CA ALA A 127 -5.63 -8.10 -7.46
C ALA A 127 -4.26 -8.78 -7.54
N HIS A 128 -3.77 -9.25 -6.39
CA HIS A 128 -2.50 -9.97 -6.28
C HIS A 128 -2.51 -11.25 -7.14
N LEU A 129 -3.57 -12.06 -7.11
CA LEU A 129 -3.69 -13.25 -7.96
C LEU A 129 -3.73 -12.91 -9.45
N LYS A 130 -4.47 -11.85 -9.83
CA LYS A 130 -4.50 -11.38 -11.23
C LYS A 130 -3.11 -10.98 -11.73
N ASN A 131 -2.36 -10.24 -10.91
CA ASN A 131 -0.99 -9.85 -11.24
C ASN A 131 -0.08 -11.09 -11.32
N LEU A 132 -0.15 -12.01 -10.35
CA LEU A 132 0.64 -13.26 -10.37
C LEU A 132 0.39 -14.09 -11.63
N ARG A 133 -0.88 -14.25 -12.04
CA ARG A 133 -1.24 -14.93 -13.30
C ARG A 133 -0.65 -14.20 -14.52
N LYS A 134 -0.69 -12.86 -14.54
CA LYS A 134 -0.10 -12.05 -15.61
C LYS A 134 1.42 -12.24 -15.67
N ILE A 135 2.11 -12.13 -14.53
CA ILE A 135 3.57 -12.31 -14.45
C ILE A 135 3.96 -13.74 -14.87
N LYS A 136 3.25 -14.77 -14.40
CA LYS A 136 3.51 -16.17 -14.79
C LYS A 136 3.36 -16.38 -16.29
N LYS A 137 2.33 -15.81 -16.91
CA LYS A 137 2.02 -16.02 -18.33
C LYS A 137 2.91 -15.19 -19.28
N LYS A 138 3.25 -13.96 -18.88
CA LYS A 138 3.78 -12.92 -19.77
C LYS A 138 5.14 -12.37 -19.35
N GLY A 139 5.63 -12.74 -18.17
CA GLY A 139 6.85 -12.22 -17.59
C GLY A 139 6.69 -10.84 -16.97
N ILE A 140 7.76 -10.40 -16.28
CA ILE A 140 7.78 -9.14 -15.53
C ILE A 140 7.75 -7.92 -16.45
N ALA A 141 8.47 -7.95 -17.58
CA ALA A 141 8.53 -6.80 -18.49
C ALA A 141 7.13 -6.40 -19.01
N GLU A 142 6.34 -7.36 -19.49
CA GLU A 142 4.97 -7.09 -19.96
C GLU A 142 4.01 -6.78 -18.79
N PHE A 143 4.28 -7.29 -17.59
CA PHE A 143 3.58 -6.88 -16.39
C PHE A 143 3.78 -5.39 -16.11
N LEU A 144 5.03 -4.93 -16.10
CA LEU A 144 5.42 -3.55 -15.82
C LEU A 144 4.90 -2.56 -16.87
N GLY A 145 4.95 -2.93 -18.14
CA GLY A 145 4.48 -2.11 -19.26
C GLY A 145 2.96 -2.10 -19.50
N GLY A 146 2.18 -2.84 -18.71
CA GLY A 146 0.73 -2.90 -18.88
C GLY A 146 -0.06 -2.66 -17.60
N THR A 147 -1.35 -2.97 -17.60
CA THR A 147 -2.21 -2.79 -16.42
C THR A 147 -1.72 -3.62 -15.23
N ARG A 148 -1.56 -2.95 -14.09
CA ARG A 148 -1.22 -3.53 -12.78
C ARG A 148 -2.39 -3.28 -11.83
N TYR A 149 -2.79 -4.31 -11.08
CA TYR A 149 -3.92 -4.21 -10.15
C TYR A 149 -3.41 -3.92 -8.74
N TRP A 150 -3.89 -2.84 -8.12
CA TRP A 150 -3.67 -2.57 -6.69
C TRP A 150 -4.82 -3.11 -5.83
N TYR A 151 -6.06 -2.97 -6.32
CA TYR A 151 -7.27 -3.55 -5.72
C TYR A 151 -8.16 -4.07 -6.83
N ASN A 152 -8.76 -5.25 -6.62
CA ASN A 152 -9.84 -5.76 -7.46
C ASN A 152 -10.82 -6.52 -6.59
N LYS A 153 -12.11 -6.19 -6.70
CA LYS A 153 -13.17 -6.83 -5.92
C LYS A 153 -13.21 -8.33 -6.26
N ILE A 154 -13.25 -9.16 -5.22
CA ILE A 154 -13.49 -10.60 -5.34
C ILE A 154 -14.90 -10.78 -5.94
N LYS A 155 -14.98 -11.50 -7.05
CA LYS A 155 -16.26 -11.86 -7.68
C LYS A 155 -16.85 -13.06 -6.98
#